data_AF-A0A7V3CUV6-F1
#
_entry.id   AF-A0A7V3CUV6-F1
#
_cell.length_a   1.000
_cell.length_b   1.000
_cell.length_c   1.000
_cell.angle_alpha   90.00
_cell.angle_beta   90.00
_cell.angle_gamma   90.00
#
_symmetry.space_group_name_H-M   'P 1'
#
loop_
_entity.id
_entity.type
_entity.pdbx_description
1 polymer ?
#
loop_
_entity_poly.entity_id
_entity_poly.type
_entity_poly.pdbx_seq_one_letter_code
_entity_poly.pdbx_strand_id
1 'polypeptide(L)'
;MKFNLVLGVTIFCSFYSIAQTQIPTNSSFISNAGFAVSKPLIDMPVVNEELDEQEKQIVNPRRKSNAVNYNKTPQPVNDPIVQSEEGSKLASPPIANWQGTSGNASPPDPSGAAGPAHYVQAVNLRYQVYNKTGTSLGGPYA
;
A
#
# COMPACT_ATOMS: atom_id res chain seq x y z
N MET A 1 63.03 -24.34 -37.49
CA MET A 1 61.55 -24.34 -37.65
C MET A 1 60.85 -23.99 -36.34
N LYS A 2 60.85 -22.74 -35.88
CA LYS A 2 60.07 -22.33 -34.67
C LYS A 2 59.48 -20.91 -34.72
N PHE A 3 59.75 -20.12 -35.77
CA PHE A 3 59.36 -18.69 -35.79
C PHE A 3 58.02 -18.42 -36.49
N ASN A 4 57.53 -19.32 -37.34
CA ASN A 4 56.31 -19.08 -38.15
C ASN A 4 55.01 -19.55 -37.48
N LEU A 5 55.08 -20.28 -36.36
CA LEU A 5 53.90 -20.77 -35.63
C LEU A 5 53.35 -19.70 -34.66
N VAL A 6 54.23 -18.91 -34.04
CA VAL A 6 53.87 -17.93 -33.00
C VAL A 6 53.17 -16.71 -33.60
N LEU A 7 53.54 -16.30 -34.82
CA LEU A 7 52.93 -15.17 -35.54
C LEU A 7 51.50 -15.49 -36.04
N GLY A 8 51.24 -16.75 -36.40
CA GLY A 8 49.90 -17.18 -36.85
C GLY A 8 48.88 -17.28 -35.71
N VAL A 9 49.32 -17.72 -34.52
CA VAL A 9 48.44 -17.91 -33.34
C VAL A 9 48.07 -16.58 -32.69
N THR A 10 48.97 -15.59 -32.72
CA THR A 10 48.71 -14.25 -32.17
C THR A 10 47.72 -13.45 -33.01
N ILE A 11 47.75 -13.58 -34.35
CA ILE A 11 46.79 -12.93 -35.25
C ILE A 11 45.37 -13.52 -35.11
N PHE A 12 45.25 -14.81 -34.81
CA PHE A 12 43.95 -15.49 -34.69
C PHE A 12 43.22 -15.19 -33.37
N CYS A 13 43.94 -14.84 -32.29
CA CYS A 13 43.33 -14.50 -31.00
C CYS A 13 42.78 -13.07 -30.91
N SER A 14 43.23 -12.15 -31.77
CA SER A 14 42.83 -10.73 -31.72
C SER A 14 41.43 -10.43 -32.28
N PHE A 15 40.73 -11.40 -32.88
CA PHE A 15 39.43 -11.18 -33.52
C PHE A 15 38.20 -11.55 -32.68
N TYR A 16 38.37 -12.05 -31.45
CA TYR A 16 37.25 -12.30 -30.54
C TYR A 16 37.02 -11.14 -29.56
N SER A 17 36.72 -9.96 -30.10
CA SER A 17 36.04 -8.91 -29.34
C SER A 17 34.56 -8.97 -29.70
N ILE A 18 33.77 -9.66 -28.87
CA ILE A 18 32.31 -9.58 -28.96
C ILE A 18 31.92 -8.19 -28.44
N ALA A 19 31.57 -7.29 -29.34
CA ALA A 19 30.94 -6.03 -28.98
C ALA A 19 29.54 -6.31 -28.41
N GLN A 20 29.24 -5.79 -27.23
CA GLN A 20 27.90 -5.83 -26.65
C GLN A 20 26.94 -5.04 -27.55
N THR A 21 25.91 -5.70 -28.07
CA THR A 21 24.76 -5.01 -28.67
C THR A 21 24.00 -4.30 -27.55
N GLN A 22 24.02 -2.96 -27.54
CA GLN A 22 23.11 -2.20 -26.71
C GLN A 22 21.69 -2.54 -27.15
N ILE A 23 20.99 -3.33 -26.34
CA ILE A 23 19.53 -3.46 -26.45
C ILE A 23 19.00 -2.07 -26.10
N PRO A 24 18.37 -1.34 -27.03
CA PRO A 24 17.78 -0.06 -26.70
C PRO A 24 16.63 -0.31 -25.73
N THR A 25 16.89 -0.11 -24.43
CA THR A 25 15.83 0.01 -23.46
C THR A 25 15.17 1.35 -23.74
N ASN A 26 14.05 1.32 -24.46
CA ASN A 26 13.19 2.48 -24.64
C ASN A 26 12.70 2.91 -23.26
N SER A 27 13.43 3.81 -22.61
CA SER A 27 13.02 4.45 -21.37
C SER A 27 12.37 5.77 -21.76
N SER A 28 11.05 5.84 -21.63
CA SER A 28 10.32 7.09 -21.79
C SER A 28 10.38 7.84 -20.46
N PHE A 29 10.94 9.04 -20.49
CA PHE A 29 10.82 9.98 -19.39
C PHE A 29 9.55 10.80 -19.62
N ILE A 30 8.52 10.56 -18.80
CA ILE A 30 7.33 11.41 -18.77
C ILE A 30 7.64 12.54 -17.79
N SER A 31 7.92 13.73 -18.32
CA SER A 31 8.07 14.94 -17.50
C SER A 31 6.72 15.35 -16.91
N ASN A 32 6.73 16.03 -15.77
CA ASN A 32 5.51 16.54 -15.15
C ASN A 32 4.73 17.44 -16.12
N ALA A 33 3.44 17.17 -16.32
CA ALA A 33 2.53 18.00 -17.11
C ALA A 33 2.27 19.38 -16.48
N GLY A 34 2.43 19.53 -15.16
CA GLY A 34 2.32 20.80 -14.45
C GLY A 34 2.13 20.67 -12.95
N PHE A 35 2.17 21.79 -12.25
CA PHE A 35 1.79 21.86 -10.83
C PHE A 35 0.47 22.61 -10.71
N ALA A 36 -0.42 22.13 -9.85
CA ALA A 36 -1.67 22.80 -9.51
C ALA A 36 -1.70 23.09 -8.02
N VAL A 37 -2.24 24.25 -7.65
CA VAL A 37 -2.55 24.59 -6.26
C VAL A 37 -4.03 24.28 -6.04
N SER A 38 -4.34 23.47 -5.04
CA SER A 38 -5.73 23.20 -4.67
C SER A 38 -6.39 24.46 -4.11
N LYS A 39 -7.73 24.50 -4.14
CA LYS A 39 -8.47 25.49 -3.35
C LYS A 39 -8.15 25.30 -1.86
N PRO A 40 -8.36 26.33 -1.02
CA PRO A 40 -8.31 26.18 0.43
C PRO A 40 -9.15 24.99 0.89
N LEU A 41 -8.68 24.28 1.91
CA LEU A 41 -9.34 23.08 2.46
C LEU A 41 -10.81 23.34 2.86
N ILE A 42 -11.07 24.55 3.38
CA ILE A 42 -12.40 24.99 3.80
C ILE A 42 -13.38 25.16 2.63
N ASP A 43 -12.88 25.35 1.42
CA ASP A 43 -13.68 25.50 0.20
C ASP A 43 -13.92 24.14 -0.50
N MET A 44 -13.39 23.04 0.04
CA MET A 44 -13.63 21.72 -0.53
C MET A 44 -15.10 21.32 -0.31
N PRO A 45 -15.74 20.69 -1.32
CA PRO A 45 -17.11 20.23 -1.17
C PRO A 45 -17.20 19.12 -0.14
N VAL A 46 -18.20 19.19 0.73
CA VAL A 46 -18.54 18.07 1.62
C VAL A 46 -19.15 16.96 0.76
N VAL A 47 -18.63 15.75 0.91
CA VAL A 47 -19.10 14.55 0.21
C VAL A 47 -20.11 13.84 1.09
N ASN A 48 -21.33 13.62 0.59
CA ASN A 48 -22.34 12.86 1.33
C ASN A 48 -21.97 11.38 1.38
N GLU A 49 -22.11 10.75 2.55
CA GLU A 49 -21.75 9.34 2.76
C GLU A 49 -22.51 8.34 1.87
N GLU A 50 -23.69 8.76 1.38
CA GLU A 50 -24.66 7.94 0.64
C GLU A 50 -24.26 7.64 -0.82
N LEU A 51 -23.37 8.42 -1.44
CA LEU A 51 -23.24 8.43 -2.90
C LEU A 51 -22.38 7.31 -3.54
N ASP A 52 -21.62 6.53 -2.76
CA ASP A 52 -20.60 5.61 -3.33
C ASP A 52 -20.80 4.13 -2.95
N GLU A 53 -22.04 3.63 -2.90
CA GLU A 53 -22.29 2.18 -2.75
C GLU A 53 -21.64 1.35 -3.86
N GLN A 54 -21.45 1.93 -5.04
CA GLN A 54 -20.81 1.29 -6.19
C GLN A 54 -19.31 1.04 -5.97
N GLU A 55 -18.60 1.90 -5.22
CA GLU A 55 -17.16 1.75 -4.95
C GLU A 55 -16.88 0.74 -3.82
N LYS A 56 -17.82 0.61 -2.88
CA LYS A 56 -17.78 -0.40 -1.79
C LYS A 56 -17.78 -1.85 -2.32
N GLN A 57 -18.21 -2.07 -3.57
CA GLN A 57 -18.35 -3.40 -4.18
C GLN A 57 -17.14 -3.90 -4.98
N ILE A 58 -16.00 -3.21 -5.00
CA ILE A 58 -14.75 -3.81 -5.55
C ILE A 58 -14.19 -4.80 -4.51
N VAL A 59 -14.92 -5.88 -4.25
CA VAL A 59 -14.39 -7.05 -3.56
C VAL A 59 -13.34 -7.64 -4.49
N ASN A 60 -12.06 -7.59 -4.09
CA ASN A 60 -11.01 -8.28 -4.83
C ASN A 60 -11.43 -9.74 -5.05
N PRO A 61 -11.66 -10.20 -6.30
CA PRO A 61 -12.12 -11.56 -6.57
C PRO A 61 -11.09 -12.63 -6.15
N ARG A 62 -9.87 -12.21 -5.77
CA ARG A 62 -8.83 -13.06 -5.18
C ARG A 62 -9.02 -13.31 -3.68
N ARG A 63 -10.01 -12.72 -3.01
CA ARG A 63 -10.44 -13.10 -1.65
C ARG A 63 -11.30 -14.38 -1.62
N LYS A 64 -11.13 -15.28 -2.59
CA LYS A 64 -11.52 -16.67 -2.37
C LYS A 64 -10.51 -17.23 -1.39
N SER A 65 -10.85 -17.24 -0.10
CA SER A 65 -10.18 -18.16 0.81
C SER A 65 -10.29 -19.53 0.14
N ASN A 66 -9.15 -20.15 -0.20
CA ASN A 66 -9.18 -21.54 -0.63
C ASN A 66 -10.02 -22.30 0.38
N ALA A 67 -11.00 -23.07 -0.08
CA ALA A 67 -11.82 -23.88 0.81
C ALA A 67 -10.86 -24.66 1.72
N VAL A 68 -10.91 -24.37 3.01
CA VAL A 68 -10.11 -25.08 3.99
C VAL A 68 -10.54 -26.53 3.87
N ASN A 69 -9.61 -27.42 3.53
CA ASN A 69 -9.89 -28.85 3.48
C ASN A 69 -10.11 -29.33 4.92
N TYR A 70 -11.35 -29.35 5.38
CA TYR A 70 -11.73 -29.83 6.72
C TYR A 70 -11.38 -31.31 6.93
N ASN A 71 -11.17 -32.08 5.85
CA ASN A 71 -10.75 -33.48 5.88
C ASN A 71 -9.22 -33.68 5.97
N LYS A 72 -8.43 -32.60 6.05
CA LYS A 72 -7.02 -32.75 6.39
C LYS A 72 -6.96 -33.02 7.88
N THR A 73 -6.65 -34.26 8.28
CA THR A 73 -6.32 -34.56 9.68
C THR A 73 -5.31 -33.52 10.16
N PRO A 74 -5.62 -32.73 11.20
CA PRO A 74 -4.65 -31.82 11.78
C PRO A 74 -3.48 -32.71 12.20
N GLN A 75 -2.33 -32.57 11.53
CA GLN A 75 -1.11 -33.06 12.13
C GLN A 75 -1.02 -32.31 13.47
N PRO A 76 -0.94 -32.99 14.62
CA PRO A 76 -0.81 -32.34 15.91
C PRO A 76 0.62 -31.78 15.98
N VAL A 77 0.86 -30.70 15.23
CA VAL A 77 2.02 -29.86 15.40
C VAL A 77 1.64 -28.98 16.57
N ASN A 78 1.86 -29.49 17.78
CA ASN A 78 2.03 -28.64 18.95
C ASN A 78 3.25 -27.77 18.63
N ASP A 79 3.03 -26.65 17.98
CA ASP A 79 4.06 -25.65 17.78
C ASP A 79 4.41 -25.10 19.18
N PRO A 80 5.64 -25.34 19.67
CA PRO A 80 6.02 -25.00 21.03
C PRO A 80 6.04 -23.48 21.29
N ILE A 81 5.88 -22.65 20.26
CA ILE A 81 5.87 -21.18 20.35
C ILE A 81 4.43 -20.64 20.37
N VAL A 82 3.41 -21.47 20.13
CA VAL A 82 2.01 -21.02 20.15
C VAL A 82 1.63 -20.56 21.55
N GLN A 83 1.12 -19.34 21.63
CA GLN A 83 0.56 -18.79 22.85
C GLN A 83 -0.68 -19.60 23.27
N SER A 84 -0.58 -20.28 24.41
CA SER A 84 -1.67 -21.10 24.98
C SER A 84 -2.44 -20.39 26.11
N GLU A 85 -1.93 -19.26 26.59
CA GLU A 85 -2.49 -18.52 27.73
C GLU A 85 -2.70 -17.05 27.35
N GLU A 86 -3.74 -16.43 27.91
CA GLU A 86 -3.99 -15.00 27.75
C GLU A 86 -2.91 -14.16 28.45
N GLY A 87 -2.58 -13.01 27.86
CA GLY A 87 -1.63 -12.10 28.46
C GLY A 87 -2.21 -11.45 29.72
N SER A 88 -1.40 -11.31 30.77
CA SER A 88 -1.81 -10.70 32.05
C SER A 88 -1.96 -9.18 32.03
N LYS A 89 -1.65 -8.53 30.91
CA LYS A 89 -1.72 -7.07 30.77
C LYS A 89 -3.10 -6.64 30.32
N LEU A 90 -3.80 -5.93 31.19
CA LEU A 90 -5.02 -5.22 30.83
C LEU A 90 -4.67 -4.00 29.97
N ALA A 91 -5.34 -3.85 28.83
CA ALA A 91 -5.24 -2.65 28.02
C ALA A 91 -5.89 -1.47 28.76
N SER A 92 -5.25 -0.29 28.69
CA SER A 92 -5.88 0.93 29.17
C SER A 92 -7.13 1.24 28.34
N PRO A 93 -8.25 1.65 28.96
CA PRO A 93 -9.43 2.05 28.21
C PRO A 93 -9.11 3.27 27.32
N PRO A 94 -9.80 3.43 26.18
CA PRO A 94 -9.64 4.62 25.35
C PRO A 94 -9.96 5.90 26.13
N ILE A 95 -9.17 6.95 25.93
CA ILE A 95 -9.41 8.27 26.54
C ILE A 95 -10.71 8.88 26.00
N ALA A 96 -11.00 8.66 24.73
CA ALA A 96 -12.23 9.08 24.07
C ALA A 96 -12.56 8.12 22.93
N ASN A 97 -13.84 8.01 22.60
CA ASN A 97 -14.35 7.16 21.53
C ASN A 97 -15.60 7.81 20.91
N TRP A 98 -15.65 7.88 19.58
CA TRP A 98 -16.80 8.39 18.83
C TRP A 98 -16.86 7.72 17.46
N GLN A 99 -17.99 7.86 16.78
CA GLN A 99 -18.18 7.32 15.43
C GLN A 99 -17.36 8.14 14.42
N GLY A 100 -16.41 7.48 13.75
CA GLY A 100 -15.59 8.07 12.69
C GLY A 100 -16.22 7.97 11.30
N THR A 101 -15.53 8.52 10.31
CA THR A 101 -15.91 8.51 8.88
C THR A 101 -15.81 7.11 8.28
N SER A 102 -16.72 6.79 7.37
CA SER A 102 -16.62 5.58 6.54
C SER A 102 -15.80 5.82 5.26
N GLY A 103 -15.02 4.81 4.85
CA GLY A 103 -14.31 4.83 3.57
C GLY A 103 -15.23 4.48 2.39
N ASN A 104 -14.88 4.97 1.20
CA ASN A 104 -15.53 4.62 -0.07
C ASN A 104 -14.89 3.41 -0.78
N ALA A 105 -13.61 3.14 -0.55
CA ALA A 105 -12.91 1.97 -1.12
C ALA A 105 -12.83 0.76 -0.17
N SER A 106 -12.60 -0.43 -0.74
CA SER A 106 -12.48 -1.71 -0.01
C SER A 106 -11.12 -2.40 -0.24
N PRO A 107 -10.42 -2.85 0.82
CA PRO A 107 -10.79 -2.67 2.22
C PRO A 107 -10.73 -1.19 2.66
N PRO A 108 -11.48 -0.82 3.71
CA PRO A 108 -11.30 0.49 4.34
C PRO A 108 -9.90 0.57 4.98
N ASP A 109 -9.10 1.56 4.57
CA ASP A 109 -7.78 1.82 5.18
C ASP A 109 -7.83 3.11 6.01
N PRO A 110 -8.30 3.04 7.28
CA PRO A 110 -8.39 4.21 8.14
C PRO A 110 -7.02 4.60 8.72
N SER A 111 -6.75 5.89 8.74
CA SER A 111 -5.61 6.52 9.40
C SER A 111 -6.05 7.82 10.09
N GLY A 112 -5.23 8.35 11.00
CA GLY A 112 -5.54 9.63 11.60
C GLY A 112 -4.47 10.14 12.54
N ALA A 113 -4.53 11.43 12.85
CA ALA A 113 -3.58 12.13 13.70
C ALA A 113 -4.30 13.04 14.69
N ALA A 114 -3.86 12.97 15.95
CA ALA A 114 -4.35 13.78 17.05
C ALA A 114 -3.44 15.01 17.26
N GLY A 115 -3.93 16.21 16.94
CA GLY A 115 -3.29 17.47 17.34
C GLY A 115 -3.74 17.95 18.73
N PRO A 116 -3.38 19.18 19.16
CA PRO A 116 -3.79 19.71 20.47
C PRO A 116 -5.31 19.88 20.60
N ALA A 117 -5.95 20.46 19.57
CA ALA A 117 -7.39 20.78 19.59
C ALA A 117 -8.26 19.83 18.74
N HIS A 118 -7.66 19.16 17.76
CA HIS A 118 -8.40 18.44 16.72
C HIS A 118 -7.88 17.02 16.51
N TYR A 119 -8.74 16.18 15.95
CA TYR A 119 -8.38 14.89 15.37
C TYR A 119 -8.72 14.91 13.89
N VAL A 120 -7.75 14.59 13.04
CA VAL A 120 -7.96 14.45 11.60
C VAL A 120 -7.96 12.97 11.29
N GLN A 121 -9.05 12.49 10.71
CA GLN A 121 -9.20 11.12 10.24
C GLN A 121 -9.17 11.11 8.72
N ALA A 122 -8.49 10.15 8.11
CA ALA A 122 -8.60 9.86 6.69
C ALA A 122 -8.93 8.38 6.50
N VAL A 123 -9.85 8.07 5.59
CA VAL A 123 -10.19 6.71 5.19
C VAL A 123 -10.22 6.65 3.68
N ASN A 124 -9.22 6.00 3.09
CA ASN A 124 -9.04 5.94 1.64
C ASN A 124 -9.02 7.35 1.00
N LEU A 125 -10.04 7.67 0.20
CA LEU A 125 -10.14 8.93 -0.54
C LEU A 125 -10.87 10.03 0.24
N ARG A 126 -11.20 9.81 1.51
CA ARG A 126 -11.96 10.76 2.32
C ARG A 126 -11.20 11.18 3.56
N TYR A 127 -11.39 12.42 3.99
CA TYR A 127 -10.92 12.87 5.30
C TYR A 127 -11.93 13.75 6.02
N GLN A 128 -11.89 13.73 7.36
CA GLN A 128 -12.80 14.48 8.23
C GLN A 128 -12.05 15.00 9.46
N VAL A 129 -12.47 16.16 9.95
CA VAL A 129 -11.87 16.83 11.11
C VAL A 129 -12.87 16.84 12.25
N TYR A 130 -12.43 16.37 13.42
CA TYR A 130 -13.21 16.34 14.65
C TYR A 130 -12.57 17.20 15.73
N ASN A 131 -13.38 17.71 16.67
CA ASN A 131 -12.87 18.13 17.97
C ASN A 131 -12.52 16.90 18.83
N LYS A 132 -11.90 17.11 19.99
CA LYS A 132 -11.51 16.01 20.91
C LYS A 132 -12.66 15.31 21.63
N THR A 133 -13.91 15.75 21.42
CA THR A 133 -15.12 15.13 21.97
C THR A 133 -15.95 14.44 20.88
N GLY A 134 -15.46 14.36 19.63
CA GLY A 134 -16.12 13.66 18.53
C GLY A 134 -17.11 14.48 17.70
N THR A 135 -17.23 15.79 17.94
CA THR A 135 -18.03 16.68 17.07
C THR A 135 -17.29 16.92 15.76
N SER A 136 -17.97 16.70 14.62
CA SER A 136 -17.43 17.05 13.30
C SER A 136 -17.28 18.57 13.19
N LEU A 137 -16.09 19.02 12.81
CA LEU A 137 -15.77 20.43 12.55
C LEU A 137 -15.64 20.74 11.06
N GLY A 138 -15.45 19.71 10.22
CA GLY A 138 -15.34 19.85 8.77
C GLY A 138 -15.23 18.51 8.07
N GLY A 139 -15.79 18.46 6.87
CA GLY A 139 -15.85 17.26 6.03
C GLY A 139 -17.07 16.38 6.33
N PRO A 140 -17.10 15.14 5.81
CA PRO A 140 -16.01 14.51 5.06
C PRO A 140 -15.79 15.16 3.68
N TYR A 141 -14.52 15.30 3.30
CA TYR A 141 -14.08 15.84 2.01
C TYR A 141 -13.44 14.71 1.19
N ALA A 142 -13.46 14.82 -0.15
CA ALA A 142 -12.72 13.95 -1.08
C ALA A 142 -11.78 14.76 -1.98
#